data_AF-B8C7G8-F1
#
_entry.id   AF-B8C7G8-F1
#
_cell.length_a   1.000
_cell.length_b   1.000
_cell.length_c   1.000
_cell.angle_alpha   90.00
_cell.angle_beta   90.00
_cell.angle_gamma   90.00
#
_symmetry.space_group_name_H-M   'P 1'
#
loop_
_entity.id
_entity.type
_entity.pdbx_description
1 polymer ?
#
loop_
_entity_poly.entity_id
_entity_poly.type
_entity_poly.pdbx_seq_one_letter_code
_entity_poly.pdbx_strand_id
1 'polypeptide(L)'
;MKVDMDSTEFEAMIRRLLEDAANTMIANLPELKRLLFEALDVVFIPKQIASQFILAVALESSMVTVNQLFHILRLLSASISTHSRLIRQLHSQQRISDSQDEWMDLAEQIDNIQGNDVWRTEKTCALYESERIQARIDELVHLMRRRDIFDLMFTLRGGIGRNHFGLLHEGLFSRAMAGSKLLIETYHNVVCAALDFVCDAPVAPNDDPIPNDSRLAFFNETRHSYGRTAFLCSGGAALGFYHVGVVKALMENGLMPRVLGGSSAGSVVTAIVATRTDEEYGGFKRAFQLFFPLTLRNMTSVVYDLLTGFKRPKDILKSDTRHLEACLRANIGDFTFQEAFDRTGRILNITVSPQSRSDPPRLLNYLTSPHVLIWSAALASSSLPGVFEANRLMVKDADGTERYETTSGSTMHFQDGSMEADLPMQQLSEMFNINHFIVSQANPHAVMF
;
A
#
# COMPACT_ATOMS: atom_id res chain seq x y z
N MET A 1 -35.38 -26.84 -8.18
CA MET A 1 -36.37 -26.41 -9.19
C MET A 1 -35.71 -25.30 -10.00
N LYS A 2 -35.12 -25.62 -11.15
CA LYS A 2 -34.57 -24.61 -12.07
C LYS A 2 -35.78 -23.95 -12.73
N VAL A 3 -36.00 -22.68 -12.44
CA VAL A 3 -36.93 -21.86 -13.22
C VAL A 3 -36.02 -21.05 -14.14
N ASP A 4 -35.81 -21.55 -15.35
CA ASP A 4 -35.24 -20.77 -16.44
C ASP A 4 -36.35 -19.81 -16.89
N MET A 5 -36.49 -18.68 -16.20
CA MET A 5 -37.34 -17.57 -16.63
C MET A 5 -36.58 -16.81 -17.71
N ASP A 6 -37.17 -16.75 -18.91
CA ASP A 6 -36.62 -15.99 -20.03
C ASP A 6 -36.54 -14.50 -19.66
N SER A 7 -35.53 -13.80 -20.19
CA SER A 7 -35.25 -12.39 -19.88
C SER A 7 -36.47 -11.47 -20.09
N THR A 8 -37.32 -11.84 -21.04
CA THR A 8 -38.60 -11.21 -21.39
C THR A 8 -39.69 -11.44 -20.34
N GLU A 9 -39.75 -12.61 -19.70
CA GLU A 9 -40.69 -12.89 -18.61
C GLU A 9 -40.31 -12.13 -17.34
N PHE A 10 -39.02 -11.96 -17.09
CA PHE A 10 -38.52 -11.17 -15.96
C PHE A 10 -38.82 -9.67 -16.11
N GLU A 11 -38.61 -9.11 -17.31
CA GLU A 11 -39.01 -7.73 -17.60
C GLU A 11 -40.53 -7.52 -17.48
N ALA A 12 -41.34 -8.46 -17.94
CA ALA A 12 -42.79 -8.40 -17.82
C ALA A 12 -43.26 -8.45 -16.35
N MET A 13 -42.60 -9.27 -15.52
CA MET A 13 -42.88 -9.34 -14.09
C MET A 13 -42.50 -8.04 -13.36
N ILE A 14 -41.36 -7.44 -13.69
CA ILE A 14 -40.94 -6.15 -13.14
C ILE A 14 -41.91 -5.03 -13.53
N ARG A 15 -42.36 -4.98 -14.79
CA ARG A 15 -43.35 -4.00 -15.23
C ARG A 15 -44.66 -4.12 -14.46
N ARG A 16 -45.17 -5.34 -14.26
CA ARG A 16 -46.39 -5.57 -13.46
C ARG A 16 -46.24 -5.14 -12.00
N LEU A 17 -45.10 -5.45 -11.38
CA LEU A 17 -44.83 -5.03 -10.00
C LEU A 17 -44.72 -3.51 -9.86
N LEU A 18 -44.14 -2.82 -10.85
CA LEU A 18 -44.07 -1.36 -10.87
C LEU A 18 -45.45 -0.73 -11.09
N GLU A 19 -46.28 -1.31 -11.98
CA GLU A 19 -47.65 -0.86 -12.20
C GLU A 19 -48.53 -1.07 -10.96
N ASP A 20 -48.45 -2.23 -10.30
CA ASP A 20 -49.19 -2.51 -9.07
C ASP A 20 -48.75 -1.60 -7.92
N ALA A 21 -47.43 -1.38 -7.76
CA ALA A 21 -46.92 -0.45 -6.76
C ALA A 21 -47.39 0.99 -7.03
N ALA A 22 -47.36 1.45 -8.29
CA ALA A 22 -47.85 2.77 -8.67
C ALA A 22 -49.36 2.90 -8.42
N ASN A 23 -50.15 1.91 -8.79
CA ASN A 23 -51.60 1.90 -8.59
C ASN A 23 -51.97 1.90 -7.10
N THR A 24 -51.25 1.14 -6.28
CA THR A 24 -51.45 1.10 -4.82
C THR A 24 -51.09 2.43 -4.18
N MET A 25 -50.03 3.09 -4.65
CA MET A 25 -49.61 4.41 -4.16
C MET A 25 -50.62 5.51 -4.55
N ILE A 26 -51.15 5.46 -5.77
CA ILE A 26 -52.19 6.37 -6.26
C ILE A 26 -53.50 6.18 -5.49
N ALA A 27 -53.88 4.93 -5.18
CA ALA A 27 -55.10 4.61 -4.43
C ALA A 27 -55.06 5.14 -2.98
N ASN A 28 -53.88 5.17 -2.35
CA ASN A 28 -53.69 5.62 -0.97
C ASN A 28 -53.37 7.13 -0.85
N LEU A 29 -53.11 7.81 -1.96
CA LEU A 29 -52.83 9.25 -2.03
C LEU A 29 -53.93 10.14 -1.40
N PRO A 30 -55.24 9.86 -1.58
CA PRO A 30 -56.32 10.67 -0.99
C PRO A 30 -56.37 10.60 0.54
N GLU A 31 -56.07 9.42 1.10
CA GLU A 31 -56.12 9.16 2.54
C GLU A 31 -54.90 9.76 3.24
N LEU A 32 -53.71 9.64 2.62
CA LEU A 32 -52.49 10.32 3.05
C LEU A 32 -52.66 11.84 3.04
N LYS A 33 -53.28 12.39 1.99
CA LYS A 33 -53.59 13.81 1.85
C LYS A 33 -54.52 14.31 2.95
N ARG A 34 -55.51 13.50 3.37
CA ARG A 34 -56.43 13.85 4.46
C ARG A 34 -55.73 13.90 5.82
N LEU A 35 -54.96 12.88 6.19
CA LEU A 35 -54.21 12.81 7.45
C LEU A 35 -53.20 13.97 7.58
N LEU A 36 -52.56 14.35 6.47
CA LEU A 36 -51.60 15.45 6.45
C LEU A 36 -52.26 16.83 6.53
N PHE A 37 -53.43 17.03 5.92
CA PHE A 37 -54.18 18.29 6.09
C PHE A 37 -54.69 18.48 7.51
N GLU A 38 -55.10 17.40 8.20
CA GLU A 38 -55.45 17.45 9.62
C GLU A 38 -54.23 17.81 10.50
N ALA A 39 -53.01 17.38 10.13
CA ALA A 39 -51.77 17.76 10.82
C ALA A 39 -51.28 19.19 10.47
N LEU A 40 -51.53 19.66 9.24
CA LEU A 40 -51.10 20.97 8.74
C LEU A 40 -52.05 22.10 9.14
N ASP A 41 -53.34 21.86 9.39
CA ASP A 41 -54.25 22.89 9.93
C ASP A 41 -53.82 23.36 11.34
N VAL A 42 -52.91 22.65 12.01
CA VAL A 42 -52.27 23.05 13.30
C VAL A 42 -51.14 24.08 13.10
N VAL A 43 -50.58 24.20 11.89
CA VAL A 43 -49.45 25.09 11.58
C VAL A 43 -49.88 26.00 10.42
N PHE A 44 -50.03 27.31 10.66
CA PHE A 44 -50.49 28.33 9.69
C PHE A 44 -49.67 28.36 8.37
N ILE A 45 -49.88 27.39 7.48
CA ILE A 45 -49.26 27.30 6.16
C ILE A 45 -50.38 27.40 5.12
N PRO A 46 -50.30 28.35 4.16
CA PRO A 46 -51.27 28.45 3.07
C PRO A 46 -51.42 27.12 2.32
N LYS A 47 -52.66 26.66 2.13
CA LYS A 47 -52.99 25.33 1.54
C LYS A 47 -52.27 25.02 0.21
N GLN A 48 -51.93 26.05 -0.57
CA GLN A 48 -51.20 25.92 -1.83
C GLN A 48 -49.71 25.55 -1.62
N ILE A 49 -49.06 26.11 -0.61
CA ILE A 49 -47.65 25.82 -0.27
C ILE A 49 -47.54 24.41 0.31
N ALA A 50 -48.48 24.03 1.19
CA ALA A 50 -48.57 22.68 1.74
C ALA A 50 -48.69 21.62 0.64
N SER A 51 -49.56 21.85 -0.36
CA SER A 51 -49.73 20.91 -1.47
C SER A 51 -48.49 20.76 -2.35
N GLN A 52 -47.73 21.84 -2.58
CA GLN A 52 -46.48 21.77 -3.35
C GLN A 52 -45.37 21.05 -2.58
N PHE A 53 -45.29 21.28 -1.26
CA PHE A 53 -44.31 20.62 -0.40
C PHE A 53 -44.58 19.11 -0.30
N ILE A 54 -45.86 18.71 -0.19
CA ILE A 54 -46.26 17.30 -0.19
C ILE A 54 -45.89 16.62 -1.50
N LEU A 55 -46.11 17.30 -2.64
CA LEU A 55 -45.75 16.75 -3.95
C LEU A 55 -44.22 16.55 -4.06
N ALA A 56 -43.42 17.51 -3.58
CA ALA A 56 -41.97 17.41 -3.59
C ALA A 56 -41.45 16.26 -2.71
N VAL A 57 -41.98 16.12 -1.49
CA VAL A 57 -41.63 15.02 -0.57
C VAL A 57 -42.07 13.66 -1.12
N ALA A 58 -43.24 13.59 -1.76
CA ALA A 58 -43.70 12.36 -2.43
C ALA A 58 -42.80 12.00 -3.63
N LEU A 59 -42.30 12.99 -4.37
CA LEU A 59 -41.42 12.78 -5.51
C LEU A 59 -40.01 12.34 -5.06
N GLU A 60 -39.43 12.97 -4.04
CA GLU A 60 -38.16 12.51 -3.46
C GLU A 60 -38.28 11.12 -2.82
N SER A 61 -39.33 10.87 -2.04
CA SER A 61 -39.51 9.57 -1.41
C SER A 61 -39.75 8.46 -2.44
N SER A 62 -40.47 8.74 -3.53
CA SER A 62 -40.63 7.78 -4.65
C SER A 62 -39.33 7.55 -5.41
N MET A 63 -38.49 8.57 -5.63
CA MET A 63 -37.16 8.37 -6.21
C MET A 63 -36.27 7.50 -5.32
N VAL A 64 -36.28 7.73 -4.00
CA VAL A 64 -35.49 6.92 -3.05
C VAL A 64 -35.98 5.48 -3.00
N THR A 65 -37.30 5.24 -2.97
CA THR A 65 -37.84 3.87 -2.95
C THR A 65 -37.60 3.13 -4.26
N VAL A 66 -37.72 3.80 -5.41
CA VAL A 66 -37.35 3.22 -6.71
C VAL A 66 -35.87 2.86 -6.73
N ASN A 67 -34.98 3.73 -6.24
CA ASN A 67 -33.55 3.46 -6.22
C ASN A 67 -33.19 2.29 -5.28
N GLN A 68 -33.84 2.21 -4.11
CA GLN A 68 -33.71 1.07 -3.19
C GLN A 68 -34.23 -0.22 -3.83
N LEU A 69 -35.36 -0.17 -4.53
CA LEU A 69 -35.94 -1.32 -5.23
C LEU A 69 -35.02 -1.80 -6.35
N PHE A 70 -34.45 -0.89 -7.14
CA PHE A 70 -33.42 -1.22 -8.14
C PHE A 70 -32.19 -1.87 -7.49
N HIS A 71 -31.77 -1.38 -6.33
CA HIS A 71 -30.63 -1.96 -5.59
C HIS A 71 -30.94 -3.38 -5.09
N ILE A 72 -32.14 -3.62 -4.59
CA ILE A 72 -32.60 -4.96 -4.14
C ILE A 72 -32.74 -5.90 -5.34
N LEU A 73 -33.32 -5.45 -6.45
CA LEU A 73 -33.43 -6.22 -7.69
C LEU A 73 -32.06 -6.55 -8.29
N ARG A 74 -31.09 -5.65 -8.18
CA ARG A 74 -29.70 -5.89 -8.59
C ARG A 74 -29.03 -6.94 -7.69
N LEU A 75 -29.27 -6.91 -6.38
CA LEU A 75 -28.77 -7.92 -5.46
C LEU A 75 -29.42 -9.29 -5.70
N LEU A 76 -30.71 -9.33 -5.99
CA LEU A 76 -31.44 -10.56 -6.30
C LEU A 76 -31.00 -11.15 -7.66
N SER A 77 -30.86 -10.34 -8.70
CA SER A 77 -30.34 -10.78 -10.00
C SER A 77 -28.87 -11.23 -9.91
N ALA A 78 -28.05 -10.53 -9.12
CA ALA A 78 -26.70 -10.98 -8.80
C ALA A 78 -26.67 -12.26 -7.92
N SER A 79 -27.75 -12.58 -7.19
CA SER A 79 -27.86 -13.87 -6.48
C SER A 79 -28.23 -15.03 -7.40
N ILE A 80 -28.90 -14.75 -8.53
CA ILE A 80 -29.42 -15.74 -9.48
C ILE A 80 -28.38 -16.14 -10.52
N SER A 81 -27.41 -15.27 -10.82
CA SER A 81 -26.30 -15.59 -11.73
C SER A 81 -25.34 -16.62 -11.11
N THR A 82 -25.18 -17.77 -11.78
CA THR A 82 -24.21 -18.82 -11.43
C THR A 82 -22.79 -18.27 -11.33
N HIS A 83 -22.44 -17.31 -12.21
CA HIS A 83 -21.16 -16.62 -12.24
C HIS A 83 -20.91 -15.81 -10.95
N SER A 84 -21.90 -15.07 -10.47
CA SER A 84 -21.78 -14.25 -9.26
C SER A 84 -21.66 -15.10 -7.99
N ARG A 85 -22.20 -16.33 -7.99
CA ARG A 85 -21.98 -17.29 -6.89
C ARG A 85 -20.56 -17.86 -6.93
N LEU A 86 -20.08 -18.21 -8.13
CA LEU A 86 -18.73 -18.71 -8.32
C LEU A 86 -17.67 -17.67 -7.93
N ILE A 87 -17.81 -16.41 -8.37
CA ILE A 87 -16.92 -15.31 -7.99
C ILE A 87 -16.89 -15.14 -6.47
N ARG A 88 -18.03 -15.18 -5.79
CA ARG A 88 -18.09 -15.11 -4.31
C ARG A 88 -17.37 -16.29 -3.64
N GLN A 89 -17.51 -17.49 -4.19
CA GLN A 89 -16.80 -18.67 -3.69
C GLN A 89 -15.29 -18.53 -3.86
N LEU A 90 -14.83 -18.10 -5.03
CA LEU A 90 -13.40 -17.87 -5.31
C LEU A 90 -12.82 -16.78 -4.41
N HIS A 91 -13.53 -15.66 -4.20
CA HIS A 91 -13.09 -14.66 -3.22
C HIS A 91 -13.02 -15.18 -1.79
N SER A 92 -13.94 -16.09 -1.41
CA SER A 92 -13.88 -16.73 -0.09
C SER A 92 -12.66 -17.65 0.04
N GLN A 93 -12.29 -18.38 -1.02
CA GLN A 93 -11.08 -19.20 -1.04
C GLN A 93 -9.82 -18.33 -1.02
N GLN A 94 -9.81 -17.25 -1.78
CA GLN A 94 -8.71 -16.29 -1.86
C GLN A 94 -8.42 -15.58 -0.52
N ARG A 95 -9.42 -15.45 0.36
CA ARG A 95 -9.21 -14.91 1.72
C ARG A 95 -8.54 -15.89 2.68
N ILE A 96 -8.58 -17.18 2.37
CA ILE A 96 -8.10 -18.26 3.22
C ILE A 96 -6.78 -18.84 2.66
N SER A 97 -6.39 -18.47 1.43
CA SER A 97 -5.16 -18.94 0.80
C SER A 97 -3.92 -18.55 1.61
N ASP A 98 -3.04 -19.51 1.86
CA ASP A 98 -1.83 -19.34 2.66
C ASP A 98 -0.61 -18.93 1.81
N SER A 99 -0.68 -19.12 0.49
CA SER A 99 0.39 -18.84 -0.47
C SER A 99 -0.02 -17.79 -1.50
N GLN A 100 0.95 -17.00 -1.97
CA GLN A 100 0.71 -16.00 -3.00
C GLN A 100 0.45 -16.64 -4.37
N ASP A 101 1.05 -17.79 -4.67
CA ASP A 101 0.78 -18.54 -5.91
C ASP A 101 -0.69 -18.99 -5.98
N GLU A 102 -1.21 -19.61 -4.90
CA GLU A 102 -2.63 -19.98 -4.82
C GLU A 102 -3.55 -18.76 -4.90
N TRP A 103 -3.18 -17.66 -4.24
CA TRP A 103 -3.93 -16.40 -4.33
C TRP A 103 -3.99 -15.87 -5.77
N MET A 104 -2.88 -15.98 -6.51
CA MET A 104 -2.75 -15.55 -7.89
C MET A 104 -3.56 -16.44 -8.84
N ASP A 105 -3.48 -17.77 -8.69
CA ASP A 105 -4.27 -18.72 -9.47
C ASP A 105 -5.78 -18.47 -9.32
N LEU A 106 -6.23 -18.10 -8.12
CA LEU A 106 -7.62 -17.72 -7.85
C LEU A 106 -7.96 -16.35 -8.46
N ALA A 107 -7.03 -15.39 -8.42
CA ALA A 107 -7.19 -14.08 -9.06
C ALA A 107 -7.36 -14.20 -10.57
N GLU A 108 -6.55 -15.02 -11.23
CA GLU A 108 -6.65 -15.30 -12.67
C GLU A 108 -7.99 -15.95 -13.03
N GLN A 109 -8.48 -16.89 -12.22
CA GLN A 109 -9.80 -17.49 -12.43
C GLN A 109 -10.93 -16.46 -12.31
N ILE A 110 -10.85 -15.56 -11.33
CA ILE A 110 -11.82 -14.48 -11.16
C ILE A 110 -11.79 -13.54 -12.38
N ASP A 111 -10.60 -13.14 -12.82
CA ASP A 111 -10.41 -12.27 -13.98
C ASP A 111 -10.91 -12.91 -15.28
N ASN A 112 -10.71 -14.21 -15.47
CA ASN A 112 -11.23 -14.96 -16.62
C ASN A 112 -12.77 -14.96 -16.62
N ILE A 113 -13.40 -15.23 -15.47
CA ILE A 113 -14.87 -15.21 -15.35
C ILE A 113 -15.44 -13.81 -15.58
N GLN A 114 -14.74 -12.75 -15.15
CA GLN A 114 -15.16 -11.36 -15.34
C GLN A 114 -14.84 -10.81 -16.74
N GLY A 115 -14.02 -11.53 -17.53
CA GLY A 115 -13.55 -11.08 -18.84
C GLY A 115 -12.42 -10.03 -18.77
N ASN A 116 -11.81 -9.84 -17.61
CA ASN A 116 -10.67 -8.93 -17.43
C ASN A 116 -9.41 -9.43 -18.15
N ASP A 117 -9.29 -10.74 -18.37
CA ASP A 117 -8.18 -11.34 -19.11
C ASP A 117 -8.14 -10.89 -20.59
N VAL A 118 -9.31 -10.77 -21.22
CA VAL A 118 -9.44 -10.18 -22.57
C VAL A 118 -8.95 -8.74 -22.55
N TRP A 119 -9.28 -7.98 -21.52
CA TRP A 119 -8.74 -6.63 -21.35
C TRP A 119 -7.22 -6.65 -21.16
N ARG A 120 -6.63 -7.58 -20.40
CA ARG A 120 -5.16 -7.67 -20.25
C ARG A 120 -4.45 -7.97 -21.56
N THR A 121 -5.04 -8.86 -22.37
CA THR A 121 -4.50 -9.31 -23.67
C THR A 121 -4.64 -8.24 -24.76
N GLU A 122 -5.71 -7.46 -24.73
CA GLU A 122 -5.96 -6.39 -25.70
C GLU A 122 -4.88 -5.30 -25.60
N LYS A 123 -4.08 -5.16 -26.68
CA LYS A 123 -2.97 -4.21 -26.74
C LYS A 123 -3.44 -2.77 -26.81
N THR A 124 -4.60 -2.51 -27.41
CA THR A 124 -5.09 -1.14 -27.55
C THR A 124 -5.71 -0.63 -26.26
N CYS A 125 -5.28 0.54 -25.80
CA CYS A 125 -5.85 1.17 -24.62
C CYS A 125 -5.59 2.68 -24.65
N ALA A 126 -6.56 3.49 -24.22
CA ALA A 126 -6.38 4.94 -24.12
C ALA A 126 -5.45 5.37 -22.96
N LEU A 127 -5.11 4.45 -22.05
CA LEU A 127 -4.34 4.75 -20.84
C LEU A 127 -2.83 4.79 -21.08
N TYR A 128 -2.35 4.24 -22.21
CA TYR A 128 -0.92 4.17 -22.53
C TYR A 128 -0.70 4.13 -24.05
N GLU A 129 0.50 4.50 -24.50
CA GLU A 129 0.84 4.54 -25.94
C GLU A 129 1.33 3.18 -26.45
N SER A 130 0.40 2.31 -26.86
CA SER A 130 0.69 0.92 -27.26
C SER A 130 1.66 0.79 -28.45
N GLU A 131 1.52 1.63 -29.47
CA GLU A 131 2.38 1.60 -30.66
C GLU A 131 3.85 1.89 -30.33
N ARG A 132 4.10 2.85 -29.43
CA ARG A 132 5.47 3.24 -29.05
C ARG A 132 6.13 2.19 -28.17
N ILE A 133 5.36 1.55 -27.29
CA ILE A 133 5.86 0.42 -26.49
C ILE A 133 6.24 -0.74 -27.41
N GLN A 134 5.37 -1.11 -28.36
CA GLN A 134 5.65 -2.19 -29.30
C GLN A 134 6.89 -1.88 -30.15
N ALA A 135 7.01 -0.66 -30.68
CA ALA A 135 8.18 -0.23 -31.44
C ALA A 135 9.46 -0.33 -30.61
N ARG A 136 9.41 0.02 -29.32
CA ARG A 136 10.56 -0.08 -28.41
C ARG A 136 10.93 -1.53 -28.11
N ILE A 137 9.94 -2.41 -27.92
CA ILE A 137 10.18 -3.85 -27.78
C ILE A 137 10.90 -4.38 -29.02
N ASP A 138 10.38 -4.06 -30.21
CA ASP A 138 10.92 -4.56 -31.47
C ASP A 138 12.37 -4.08 -31.69
N GLU A 139 12.67 -2.83 -31.35
CA GLU A 139 14.02 -2.27 -31.39
C GLU A 139 14.99 -3.00 -30.45
N LEU A 140 14.63 -3.17 -29.18
CA LEU A 140 15.48 -3.87 -28.20
C LEU A 140 15.73 -5.33 -28.62
N VAL A 141 14.69 -6.03 -29.06
CA VAL A 141 14.79 -7.40 -29.56
C VAL A 141 15.70 -7.47 -30.79
N HIS A 142 15.60 -6.51 -31.70
CA HIS A 142 16.43 -6.45 -32.89
C HIS A 142 17.90 -6.19 -32.58
N LEU A 143 18.21 -5.28 -31.65
CA LEU A 143 19.57 -5.00 -31.18
C LEU A 143 20.20 -6.23 -30.51
N MET A 144 19.44 -6.90 -29.64
CA MET A 144 19.88 -8.16 -29.02
C MET A 144 20.16 -9.26 -30.05
N ARG A 145 19.30 -9.42 -31.07
CA ARG A 145 19.50 -10.41 -32.15
C ARG A 145 20.74 -10.13 -33.00
N ARG A 146 21.02 -8.86 -33.29
CA ARG A 146 22.21 -8.42 -34.01
C ARG A 146 23.48 -8.48 -33.16
N ARG A 147 23.34 -8.63 -31.84
CA ARG A 147 24.42 -8.55 -30.84
C ARG A 147 25.14 -7.20 -30.86
N ASP A 148 24.42 -6.13 -31.19
CA ASP A 148 24.96 -4.78 -31.15
C ASP A 148 24.86 -4.23 -29.73
N ILE A 149 25.87 -4.54 -28.92
CA ILE A 149 25.86 -4.22 -27.49
C ILE A 149 26.03 -2.70 -27.26
N PHE A 150 26.82 -2.02 -28.09
CA PHE A 150 27.05 -0.57 -27.94
C PHE A 150 25.77 0.22 -28.21
N ASP A 151 25.06 -0.09 -29.30
CA ASP A 151 23.79 0.56 -29.59
C ASP A 151 22.72 0.15 -28.57
N LEU A 152 22.74 -1.10 -28.08
CA LEU A 152 21.85 -1.52 -27.00
C LEU A 152 22.08 -0.72 -25.71
N MET A 153 23.35 -0.54 -25.30
CA MET A 153 23.71 0.29 -24.15
C MET A 153 23.29 1.75 -24.36
N PHE A 154 23.50 2.30 -25.55
CA PHE A 154 23.09 3.66 -25.89
C PHE A 154 21.57 3.83 -25.76
N THR A 155 20.79 2.92 -26.35
CA THR A 155 19.33 2.94 -26.32
C THR A 155 18.77 2.73 -24.91
N LEU A 156 19.32 1.80 -24.13
CA LEU A 156 18.89 1.54 -22.75
C LEU A 156 19.16 2.74 -21.85
N ARG A 157 20.34 3.37 -21.96
CA ARG A 157 20.73 4.51 -21.12
C ARG A 157 19.78 5.71 -21.26
N GLY A 158 19.34 6.00 -22.48
CA GLY A 158 18.46 7.14 -22.78
C GLY A 158 16.96 6.81 -22.85
N GLY A 159 16.61 5.54 -23.01
CA GLY A 159 15.25 5.10 -23.35
C GLY A 159 14.42 4.55 -22.19
N ILE A 160 15.04 4.20 -21.05
CA ILE A 160 14.31 3.64 -19.92
C ILE A 160 13.87 4.75 -18.96
N GLY A 161 12.56 4.86 -18.77
CA GLY A 161 11.95 5.71 -17.75
C GLY A 161 10.75 5.02 -17.11
N ARG A 162 10.50 5.27 -15.82
CA ARG A 162 9.46 4.56 -15.04
C ARG A 162 8.04 4.81 -15.54
N ASN A 163 7.66 6.06 -15.76
CA ASN A 163 6.36 6.42 -16.33
C ASN A 163 6.46 6.86 -17.80
N HIS A 164 7.33 6.21 -18.56
CA HIS A 164 7.38 6.48 -20.00
C HIS A 164 6.09 5.95 -20.64
N PHE A 165 5.57 6.59 -21.69
CA PHE A 165 4.38 6.13 -22.44
C PHE A 165 3.09 5.87 -21.63
N GLY A 166 2.98 6.37 -20.39
CA GLY A 166 1.83 6.12 -19.51
C GLY A 166 1.84 4.76 -18.79
N LEU A 167 3.00 4.10 -18.68
CA LEU A 167 3.14 2.77 -18.07
C LEU A 167 2.64 2.68 -16.61
N LEU A 168 2.63 3.79 -15.86
CA LEU A 168 2.19 3.84 -14.46
C LEU A 168 0.83 4.51 -14.27
N HIS A 169 0.00 4.59 -15.32
CA HIS A 169 -1.33 5.15 -15.20
C HIS A 169 -2.20 4.32 -14.24
N GLU A 170 -2.78 4.95 -13.21
CA GLU A 170 -3.52 4.27 -12.12
C GLU A 170 -4.63 3.33 -12.60
N GLY A 171 -5.37 3.73 -13.64
CA GLY A 171 -6.42 2.91 -14.26
C GLY A 171 -5.97 1.56 -14.85
N LEU A 172 -4.66 1.32 -14.96
CA LEU A 172 -4.08 0.04 -15.39
C LEU A 172 -4.00 -0.99 -14.26
N PHE A 173 -4.10 -0.57 -13.00
CA PHE A 173 -3.95 -1.43 -11.82
C PHE A 173 -5.28 -1.69 -11.09
N SER A 174 -6.39 -1.09 -11.56
CA SER A 174 -7.70 -1.20 -10.91
C SER A 174 -8.67 -2.17 -11.58
N ARG A 175 -8.34 -2.70 -12.77
CA ARG A 175 -9.27 -3.50 -13.57
C ARG A 175 -9.14 -5.01 -13.39
N ALA A 176 -7.91 -5.52 -13.35
CA ALA A 176 -7.63 -6.95 -13.21
C ALA A 176 -6.89 -7.19 -11.90
N MET A 177 -7.15 -8.34 -11.27
CA MET A 177 -6.53 -8.73 -10.01
C MET A 177 -5.15 -9.37 -10.21
N ALA A 178 -5.00 -10.18 -11.26
CA ALA A 178 -3.79 -10.96 -11.50
C ALA A 178 -2.62 -10.13 -12.06
N GLY A 179 -2.89 -8.96 -12.62
CA GLY A 179 -1.85 -8.11 -13.19
C GLY A 179 -2.40 -6.99 -14.05
N SER A 180 -1.52 -6.41 -14.86
CA SER A 180 -1.88 -5.29 -15.73
C SER A 180 -1.96 -5.76 -17.20
N LYS A 181 -1.75 -4.84 -18.14
CA LYS A 181 -1.71 -5.11 -19.57
C LYS A 181 -0.50 -5.98 -19.92
N LEU A 182 -0.72 -7.06 -20.65
CA LEU A 182 0.33 -8.00 -21.03
C LEU A 182 1.45 -7.36 -21.87
N LEU A 183 1.11 -6.36 -22.69
CA LEU A 183 2.10 -5.59 -23.46
C LEU A 183 3.08 -4.82 -22.56
N ILE A 184 2.59 -4.28 -21.44
CA ILE A 184 3.41 -3.56 -20.45
C ILE A 184 4.32 -4.54 -19.70
N GLU A 185 3.79 -5.70 -19.30
CA GLU A 185 4.57 -6.78 -18.67
C GLU A 185 5.67 -7.28 -19.62
N THR A 186 5.32 -7.51 -20.89
CA THR A 186 6.27 -7.92 -21.94
C THR A 186 7.38 -6.89 -22.13
N TYR A 187 7.04 -5.60 -22.15
CA TYR A 187 8.04 -4.53 -22.26
C TYR A 187 9.05 -4.57 -21.11
N HIS A 188 8.58 -4.66 -19.86
CA HIS A 188 9.48 -4.74 -18.70
C HIS A 188 10.36 -6.00 -18.76
N ASN A 189 9.80 -7.15 -19.13
CA ASN A 189 10.56 -8.38 -19.30
C ASN A 189 11.65 -8.27 -20.37
N VAL A 190 11.35 -7.62 -21.50
CA VAL A 190 12.34 -7.37 -22.57
C VAL A 190 13.43 -6.40 -22.11
N VAL A 191 13.09 -5.36 -21.33
CA VAL A 191 14.08 -4.45 -20.75
C VAL A 191 15.00 -5.18 -19.77
N CYS A 192 14.45 -6.02 -18.87
CA CYS A 192 15.26 -6.84 -17.97
C CYS A 192 16.18 -7.78 -18.75
N ALA A 193 15.63 -8.52 -19.73
CA ALA A 193 16.42 -9.41 -20.57
C ALA A 193 17.51 -8.67 -21.36
N ALA A 194 17.26 -7.44 -21.80
CA ALA A 194 18.26 -6.61 -22.47
C ALA A 194 19.38 -6.16 -21.51
N LEU A 195 19.06 -5.81 -20.26
CA LEU A 195 20.06 -5.48 -19.24
C LEU A 195 20.90 -6.70 -18.87
N ASP A 196 20.27 -7.87 -18.72
CA ASP A 196 20.97 -9.14 -18.47
C ASP A 196 21.86 -9.51 -19.66
N PHE A 197 21.39 -9.30 -20.89
CA PHE A 197 22.19 -9.52 -22.09
C PHE A 197 23.43 -8.62 -22.16
N VAL A 198 23.35 -7.36 -21.71
CA VAL A 198 24.52 -6.47 -21.58
C VAL A 198 25.46 -6.93 -20.46
N CYS A 199 24.93 -7.47 -19.37
CA CYS A 199 25.73 -8.00 -18.27
C CYS A 199 26.53 -9.24 -18.70
N ASP A 200 25.84 -10.20 -19.31
CA ASP A 200 26.38 -11.49 -19.75
C ASP A 200 27.01 -11.45 -21.15
N ALA A 201 27.11 -10.24 -21.73
CA ALA A 201 27.53 -9.94 -23.09
C ALA A 201 28.51 -11.00 -23.67
N PRO A 202 28.02 -11.92 -24.53
CA PRO A 202 28.83 -13.02 -25.02
C PRO A 202 29.87 -12.48 -26.00
N VAL A 203 31.14 -12.60 -25.64
CA VAL A 203 32.28 -12.18 -26.45
C VAL A 203 32.38 -13.10 -27.66
N ALA A 204 32.22 -12.57 -28.87
CA ALA A 204 32.46 -13.33 -30.08
C ALA A 204 33.96 -13.65 -30.19
N PRO A 205 34.37 -14.78 -30.79
CA PRO A 205 35.78 -15.21 -30.82
C PRO A 205 36.77 -14.19 -31.42
N ASN A 206 36.28 -13.23 -32.20
CA ASN A 206 37.07 -12.23 -32.91
C ASN A 206 36.87 -10.80 -32.40
N ASP A 207 36.03 -10.59 -31.39
CA ASP A 207 35.74 -9.26 -30.85
C ASP A 207 36.41 -9.07 -29.50
N ASP A 208 36.90 -7.85 -29.26
CA ASP A 208 37.42 -7.47 -27.95
C ASP A 208 36.27 -7.38 -26.93
N PRO A 209 36.42 -7.96 -25.73
CA PRO A 209 35.41 -7.84 -24.69
C PRO A 209 35.27 -6.39 -24.25
N ILE A 210 34.04 -5.96 -24.00
CA ILE A 210 33.78 -4.63 -23.42
C ILE A 210 34.47 -4.57 -22.04
N PRO A 211 35.29 -3.54 -21.74
CA PRO A 211 35.92 -3.41 -20.42
C PRO A 211 34.88 -3.40 -19.30
N ASN A 212 35.18 -4.07 -18.18
CA ASN A 212 34.27 -4.14 -17.03
C ASN A 212 33.95 -2.75 -16.47
N ASP A 213 34.91 -1.83 -16.49
CA ASP A 213 34.73 -0.45 -16.02
C ASP A 213 33.67 0.30 -16.84
N SER A 214 33.67 0.10 -18.17
CA SER A 214 32.67 0.70 -19.06
C SER A 214 31.27 0.14 -18.81
N ARG A 215 31.16 -1.17 -18.54
CA ARG A 215 29.87 -1.80 -18.18
C ARG A 215 29.37 -1.29 -16.83
N LEU A 216 30.26 -1.22 -15.85
CA LEU A 216 29.92 -0.72 -14.52
C LEU A 216 29.49 0.75 -14.56
N ALA A 217 30.16 1.58 -15.36
CA ALA A 217 29.77 2.96 -15.61
C ALA A 217 28.36 3.01 -16.21
N PHE A 218 28.08 2.24 -17.27
CA PHE A 218 26.76 2.15 -17.88
C PHE A 218 25.66 1.76 -16.87
N PHE A 219 25.86 0.71 -16.07
CA PHE A 219 24.85 0.28 -15.10
C PHE A 219 24.65 1.32 -14.00
N ASN A 220 25.72 1.96 -13.53
CA ASN A 220 25.61 3.02 -12.54
C ASN A 220 24.83 4.21 -13.09
N GLU A 221 25.19 4.71 -14.28
CA GLU A 221 24.53 5.84 -14.93
C GLU A 221 23.07 5.53 -15.27
N THR A 222 22.79 4.34 -15.80
CA THR A 222 21.42 3.89 -16.10
C THR A 222 20.59 3.78 -14.83
N ARG A 223 21.15 3.24 -13.73
CA ARG A 223 20.49 3.22 -12.42
C ARG A 223 20.24 4.62 -11.87
N HIS A 224 21.18 5.55 -12.07
CA HIS A 224 21.02 6.94 -11.65
C HIS A 224 19.91 7.64 -12.45
N SER A 225 19.81 7.40 -13.76
CA SER A 225 18.75 7.95 -14.62
C SER A 225 17.36 7.35 -14.28
N TYR A 226 17.29 6.02 -14.09
CA TYR A 226 16.04 5.32 -13.82
C TYR A 226 15.47 5.62 -12.43
N GLY A 227 16.35 5.89 -11.46
CA GLY A 227 16.00 6.10 -10.06
C GLY A 227 15.85 4.81 -9.26
N ARG A 228 15.40 4.93 -8.01
CA ARG A 228 15.33 3.84 -7.04
C ARG A 228 13.94 3.69 -6.45
N THR A 229 13.62 2.47 -6.01
CA THR A 229 12.39 2.18 -5.27
C THR A 229 12.70 2.20 -3.77
N ALA A 230 11.80 2.78 -2.98
CA ALA A 230 11.82 2.67 -1.53
C ALA A 230 10.54 2.00 -1.01
N PHE A 231 10.67 1.28 0.09
CA PHE A 231 9.54 0.74 0.84
C PHE A 231 9.34 1.54 2.12
N LEU A 232 8.14 2.10 2.29
CA LEU A 232 7.79 3.00 3.38
C LEU A 232 6.65 2.41 4.22
N CYS A 233 6.86 2.31 5.52
CA CYS A 233 5.83 1.94 6.50
C CYS A 233 5.41 3.18 7.29
N SER A 234 4.18 3.62 7.10
CA SER A 234 3.57 4.73 7.84
C SER A 234 3.16 4.30 9.25
N GLY A 235 2.93 5.26 10.15
CA GLY A 235 2.38 4.98 11.47
C GLY A 235 0.98 4.36 11.42
N GLY A 236 0.59 3.67 12.50
CA GLY A 236 -0.74 3.06 12.62
C GLY A 236 -1.04 2.42 13.98
N ALA A 237 -0.23 2.71 15.00
CA ALA A 237 -0.29 2.09 16.32
C ALA A 237 -0.43 0.55 16.22
N ALA A 238 -1.49 -0.01 16.80
CA ALA A 238 -1.77 -1.45 16.79
C ALA A 238 -1.92 -2.09 15.40
N LEU A 239 -2.26 -1.30 14.38
CA LEU A 239 -2.42 -1.77 13.01
C LEU A 239 -1.06 -1.96 12.31
N GLY A 240 0.06 -1.59 12.95
CA GLY A 240 1.41 -1.77 12.41
C GLY A 240 1.76 -3.22 12.07
N PHE A 241 1.05 -4.21 12.63
CA PHE A 241 1.22 -5.62 12.26
C PHE A 241 0.89 -5.92 10.78
N TYR A 242 0.04 -5.12 10.12
CA TYR A 242 -0.24 -5.31 8.70
C TYR A 242 1.00 -5.14 7.83
N HIS A 243 1.96 -4.29 8.24
CA HIS A 243 3.23 -4.13 7.52
C HIS A 243 4.01 -5.44 7.44
N VAL A 244 3.91 -6.32 8.46
CA VAL A 244 4.60 -7.61 8.49
C VAL A 244 4.16 -8.50 7.33
N GLY A 245 2.87 -8.49 6.98
CA GLY A 245 2.34 -9.23 5.84
C GLY A 245 2.86 -8.71 4.50
N VAL A 246 2.97 -7.38 4.36
CA VAL A 246 3.52 -6.75 3.14
C VAL A 246 5.02 -7.07 3.01
N VAL A 247 5.79 -6.93 4.09
CA VAL A 247 7.21 -7.31 4.13
C VAL A 247 7.38 -8.78 3.77
N LYS A 248 6.56 -9.68 4.34
CA LYS A 248 6.57 -11.11 3.99
C LYS A 248 6.44 -11.31 2.49
N ALA A 249 5.40 -10.75 1.88
CA ALA A 249 5.14 -10.93 0.46
C ALA A 249 6.28 -10.41 -0.42
N LEU A 250 6.84 -9.24 -0.07
CA LEU A 250 7.99 -8.66 -0.79
C LEU A 250 9.26 -9.51 -0.63
N MET A 251 9.53 -10.03 0.56
CA MET A 251 10.72 -10.85 0.81
C MET A 251 10.62 -12.24 0.19
N GLU A 252 9.45 -12.91 0.29
CA GLU A 252 9.21 -14.23 -0.33
C GLU A 252 9.38 -14.19 -1.85
N ASN A 253 9.08 -13.04 -2.48
CA ASN A 253 9.26 -12.82 -3.91
C ASN A 253 10.62 -12.20 -4.30
N GLY A 254 11.52 -11.93 -3.35
CA GLY A 254 12.80 -11.27 -3.64
C GLY A 254 12.67 -9.82 -4.15
N LEU A 255 11.55 -9.16 -3.87
CA LEU A 255 11.21 -7.79 -4.33
C LEU A 255 11.47 -6.70 -3.28
N MET A 256 12.08 -7.05 -2.15
CA MET A 256 12.32 -6.10 -1.05
C MET A 256 13.26 -4.96 -1.49
N PRO A 257 12.82 -3.69 -1.47
CA PRO A 257 13.68 -2.58 -1.85
C PRO A 257 14.86 -2.37 -0.88
N ARG A 258 15.99 -1.90 -1.39
CA ARG A 258 17.17 -1.58 -0.54
C ARG A 258 16.97 -0.36 0.35
N VAL A 259 16.09 0.57 -0.03
CA VAL A 259 15.81 1.75 0.79
C VAL A 259 14.52 1.55 1.56
N LEU A 260 14.63 1.57 2.88
CA LEU A 260 13.56 1.34 3.82
C LEU A 260 13.30 2.62 4.61
N GLY A 261 12.04 2.97 4.78
CA GLY A 261 11.64 4.10 5.60
C GLY A 261 10.50 3.70 6.52
N GLY A 262 10.55 4.15 7.77
CA GLY A 262 9.50 3.86 8.72
C GLY A 262 9.28 4.99 9.71
N SER A 263 8.01 5.17 10.08
CA SER A 263 7.58 6.09 11.14
C SER A 263 6.77 5.32 12.18
N SER A 264 6.96 5.62 13.47
CA SER A 264 6.23 4.98 14.57
C SER A 264 6.31 3.44 14.50
N ALA A 265 5.19 2.71 14.55
CA ALA A 265 5.15 1.25 14.39
C ALA A 265 5.84 0.75 13.10
N GLY A 266 5.81 1.53 12.01
CA GLY A 266 6.52 1.22 10.77
C GLY A 266 8.05 1.28 10.90
N SER A 267 8.57 2.16 11.77
CA SER A 267 10.01 2.25 12.08
C SER A 267 10.52 0.98 12.76
N VAL A 268 9.71 0.37 13.63
CA VAL A 268 10.05 -0.89 14.30
C VAL A 268 10.16 -2.03 13.29
N VAL A 269 9.17 -2.14 12.40
CA VAL A 269 9.16 -3.20 11.37
C VAL A 269 10.33 -3.04 10.42
N THR A 270 10.56 -1.84 9.89
CA THR A 270 11.67 -1.58 8.96
C THR A 270 13.04 -1.69 9.62
N ALA A 271 13.19 -1.33 10.90
CA ALA A 271 14.42 -1.53 11.67
C ALA A 271 14.76 -3.01 11.82
N ILE A 272 13.78 -3.84 12.18
CA ILE A 272 13.95 -5.30 12.26
C ILE A 272 14.39 -5.87 10.91
N VAL A 273 13.84 -5.33 9.81
CA VAL A 273 14.19 -5.69 8.42
C VAL A 273 15.61 -5.27 8.03
N ALA A 274 16.02 -4.07 8.42
CA ALA A 274 17.29 -3.50 8.02
C ALA A 274 18.52 -4.08 8.74
N THR A 275 18.36 -4.62 9.96
CA THR A 275 19.49 -5.13 10.75
C THR A 275 19.84 -6.59 10.49
N ARG A 276 19.11 -7.29 9.63
CA ARG A 276 19.34 -8.71 9.32
C ARG A 276 19.58 -8.94 7.83
N THR A 277 20.43 -9.92 7.55
CA THR A 277 20.72 -10.42 6.20
C THR A 277 19.63 -11.36 5.71
N ASP A 278 19.51 -11.54 4.39
CA ASP A 278 18.52 -12.44 3.77
C ASP A 278 18.67 -13.91 4.20
N GLU A 279 19.89 -14.35 4.50
CA GLU A 279 20.15 -15.70 5.01
C GLU A 279 19.60 -15.89 6.43
N GLU A 280 19.74 -14.88 7.29
CA GLU A 280 19.22 -14.90 8.66
C GLU A 280 17.69 -14.90 8.71
N TYR A 281 17.04 -14.43 7.64
CA TYR A 281 15.58 -14.50 7.54
C TYR A 281 15.07 -15.93 7.47
N GLY A 282 15.86 -16.91 7.00
CA GLY A 282 15.70 -18.35 7.22
C GLY A 282 14.28 -18.93 7.14
N GLY A 283 13.37 -18.28 6.40
CA GLY A 283 11.93 -18.50 6.38
C GLY A 283 11.11 -17.63 7.36
N PHE A 284 9.98 -17.10 6.86
CA PHE A 284 9.03 -16.25 7.58
C PHE A 284 8.59 -16.81 8.95
N LYS A 285 8.58 -18.13 9.17
CA LYS A 285 8.26 -18.71 10.49
C LYS A 285 9.22 -18.27 11.61
N ARG A 286 10.53 -18.11 11.33
CA ARG A 286 11.48 -17.57 12.31
C ARG A 286 11.35 -16.06 12.45
N ALA A 287 11.17 -15.34 11.35
CA ALA A 287 10.93 -13.90 11.36
C ALA A 287 9.63 -13.53 12.11
N PHE A 288 8.56 -14.29 11.94
CA PHE A 288 7.30 -14.13 12.65
C PHE A 288 7.44 -14.48 14.14
N GLN A 289 8.19 -15.52 14.50
CA GLN A 289 8.55 -15.79 15.90
C GLN A 289 9.42 -14.67 16.52
N LEU A 290 10.20 -13.94 15.70
CA LEU A 290 10.99 -12.77 16.10
C LEU A 290 10.14 -11.49 16.20
N PHE A 291 9.16 -11.29 15.32
CA PHE A 291 8.15 -10.23 15.46
C PHE A 291 7.20 -10.48 16.64
N PHE A 292 7.05 -11.75 17.05
CA PHE A 292 6.25 -12.23 18.17
C PHE A 292 7.08 -13.00 19.22
N PRO A 293 8.02 -12.38 19.95
CA PRO A 293 8.45 -12.98 21.20
C PRO A 293 7.20 -13.09 22.09
N LEU A 294 7.08 -14.17 22.88
CA LEU A 294 5.98 -14.43 23.82
C LEU A 294 5.59 -13.23 24.70
N THR A 295 6.47 -12.25 24.84
CA THR A 295 6.28 -10.97 25.53
C THR A 295 5.30 -10.01 24.84
N LEU A 296 5.15 -10.04 23.51
CA LEU A 296 4.21 -9.20 22.75
C LEU A 296 2.73 -9.62 22.89
N ARG A 297 2.47 -10.79 23.49
CA ARG A 297 1.13 -11.20 23.93
C ARG A 297 0.57 -10.28 25.05
N ASN A 298 1.44 -9.49 25.68
CA ASN A 298 1.04 -8.45 26.64
C ASN A 298 0.85 -7.07 25.96
N MET A 299 1.43 -6.82 24.78
CA MET A 299 1.12 -5.60 24.00
C MET A 299 -0.31 -5.62 23.49
N THR A 300 -0.85 -6.82 23.18
CA THR A 300 -2.28 -6.97 22.84
C THR A 300 -3.21 -6.56 23.98
N SER A 301 -2.84 -6.75 25.26
CA SER A 301 -3.66 -6.25 26.38
C SER A 301 -3.62 -4.72 26.51
N VAL A 302 -2.48 -4.08 26.21
CA VAL A 302 -2.36 -2.61 26.27
C VAL A 302 -3.10 -1.94 25.11
N VAL A 303 -2.99 -2.51 23.91
CA VAL A 303 -3.78 -2.11 22.74
C VAL A 303 -5.28 -2.27 22.97
N TYR A 304 -5.66 -3.39 23.60
CA TYR A 304 -7.06 -3.67 23.95
C TYR A 304 -7.57 -2.71 25.03
N ASP A 305 -6.75 -2.36 26.03
CA ASP A 305 -7.09 -1.39 27.08
C ASP A 305 -7.19 0.05 26.54
N LEU A 306 -6.35 0.43 25.57
CA LEU A 306 -6.42 1.72 24.87
C LEU A 306 -7.70 1.85 24.02
N LEU A 307 -8.11 0.76 23.36
CA LEU A 307 -9.35 0.69 22.57
C LEU A 307 -10.61 0.61 23.45
N THR A 308 -10.53 0.03 24.65
CA THR A 308 -11.70 -0.20 25.51
C THR A 308 -11.88 0.83 26.62
N GLY A 309 -10.92 1.72 26.88
CA GLY A 309 -11.13 2.93 27.70
C GLY A 309 -11.28 2.70 29.21
N PHE A 310 -10.87 1.55 29.75
CA PHE A 310 -11.05 1.20 31.17
C PHE A 310 -9.74 1.13 31.97
N LYS A 311 -9.04 2.26 32.15
CA LYS A 311 -8.29 2.66 33.39
C LYS A 311 -7.49 3.95 33.16
N ARG A 312 -7.23 4.70 34.26
CA ARG A 312 -6.58 6.03 34.21
C ARG A 312 -5.14 5.96 33.64
N PRO A 313 -4.76 6.84 32.71
CA PRO A 313 -3.62 6.65 31.81
C PRO A 313 -2.22 7.05 32.33
N LYS A 314 -2.06 7.63 33.53
CA LYS A 314 -0.75 8.26 33.88
C LYS A 314 0.30 7.34 34.52
N ASP A 315 -0.10 6.28 35.23
CA ASP A 315 0.85 5.44 35.99
C ASP A 315 1.21 4.12 35.29
N ILE A 316 0.38 3.66 34.35
CA ILE A 316 0.65 2.45 33.52
C ILE A 316 1.64 2.78 32.38
N LEU A 317 1.56 4.01 31.85
CA LEU A 317 2.33 4.49 30.71
C LEU A 317 3.85 4.55 30.93
N LYS A 318 4.27 4.95 32.14
CA LYS A 318 5.71 5.08 32.47
C LYS A 318 6.41 3.72 32.60
N SER A 319 5.66 2.66 32.90
CA SER A 319 6.18 1.30 33.02
C SER A 319 6.41 0.62 31.66
N ASP A 320 5.79 1.11 30.59
CA ASP A 320 5.74 0.41 29.30
C ASP A 320 6.88 0.79 28.34
N THR A 321 7.46 1.99 28.49
CA THR A 321 8.60 2.43 27.66
C THR A 321 9.82 1.53 27.82
N ARG A 322 10.11 1.07 29.05
CA ARG A 322 11.21 0.12 29.32
C ARG A 322 10.93 -1.27 28.74
N HIS A 323 9.66 -1.68 28.68
CA HIS A 323 9.27 -2.94 28.09
C HIS A 323 9.44 -2.92 26.58
N LEU A 324 8.98 -1.84 25.95
CA LEU A 324 9.19 -1.59 24.53
C LEU A 324 10.68 -1.50 24.19
N GLU A 325 11.48 -0.78 25.00
CA GLU A 325 12.94 -0.74 24.87
C GLU A 325 13.55 -2.15 24.89
N ALA A 326 13.21 -2.97 25.89
CA ALA A 326 13.73 -4.33 26.00
C ALA A 326 13.33 -5.20 24.79
N CYS A 327 12.10 -5.07 24.31
CA CYS A 327 11.62 -5.74 23.10
C CYS A 327 12.37 -5.27 21.85
N LEU A 328 12.60 -3.96 21.70
CA LEU A 328 13.34 -3.40 20.57
C LEU A 328 14.81 -3.82 20.60
N ARG A 329 15.47 -3.79 21.76
CA ARG A 329 16.85 -4.27 21.92
C ARG A 329 16.96 -5.77 21.60
N ALA A 330 16.02 -6.59 22.08
CA ALA A 330 16.02 -8.03 21.79
C ALA A 330 15.79 -8.35 20.31
N ASN A 331 14.95 -7.56 19.63
CA ASN A 331 14.59 -7.81 18.23
C ASN A 331 15.50 -7.10 17.22
N ILE A 332 16.05 -5.94 17.52
CA ILE A 332 16.91 -5.19 16.59
C ILE A 332 18.37 -5.50 16.88
N GLY A 333 18.75 -5.62 18.16
CA GLY A 333 20.14 -5.64 18.63
C GLY A 333 20.71 -4.24 18.84
N ASP A 334 21.92 -4.17 19.41
CA ASP A 334 22.65 -2.91 19.65
C ASP A 334 23.45 -2.48 18.41
N PHE A 335 22.77 -2.43 17.26
CA PHE A 335 23.33 -1.95 15.99
C PHE A 335 23.07 -0.47 15.79
N THR A 336 24.09 0.22 15.29
CA THR A 336 23.97 1.58 14.76
C THR A 336 23.51 1.58 13.30
N PHE A 337 23.08 2.74 12.79
CA PHE A 337 22.70 2.88 11.37
C PHE A 337 23.85 2.50 10.41
N GLN A 338 25.09 2.87 10.75
CA GLN A 338 26.26 2.51 9.95
C GLN A 338 26.53 1.00 9.99
N GLU A 339 26.55 0.40 11.19
CA GLU A 339 26.78 -1.05 11.34
C GLU A 339 25.72 -1.89 10.62
N ALA A 340 24.45 -1.47 10.67
CA ALA A 340 23.37 -2.16 9.95
C ALA A 340 23.53 -2.04 8.42
N PHE A 341 23.89 -0.86 7.92
CA PHE A 341 24.15 -0.65 6.50
C PHE A 341 25.34 -1.46 6.00
N ASP A 342 26.45 -1.49 6.74
CA ASP A 342 27.64 -2.26 6.37
C ASP A 342 27.37 -3.77 6.39
N ARG A 343 26.48 -4.25 7.29
CA ARG A 343 26.08 -5.65 7.38
C ARG A 343 25.15 -6.09 6.24
N THR A 344 24.13 -5.30 5.92
CA THR A 344 23.01 -5.75 5.06
C THR A 344 22.93 -5.03 3.72
N GLY A 345 23.62 -3.88 3.56
CA GLY A 345 23.48 -3.00 2.41
C GLY A 345 22.11 -2.30 2.32
N ARG A 346 21.25 -2.45 3.33
CA ARG A 346 19.93 -1.80 3.40
C ARG A 346 20.04 -0.43 4.03
N ILE A 347 19.43 0.56 3.38
CA ILE A 347 19.41 1.94 3.83
C ILE A 347 18.15 2.14 4.68
N LEU A 348 18.30 2.14 5.99
CA LEU A 348 17.21 2.42 6.93
C LEU A 348 17.06 3.93 7.16
N ASN A 349 15.82 4.40 7.13
CA ASN A 349 15.45 5.77 7.42
C ASN A 349 14.34 5.81 8.48
N ILE A 350 14.56 6.53 9.57
CA ILE A 350 13.59 6.73 10.63
C ILE A 350 13.37 8.22 10.85
N THR A 351 12.11 8.65 10.89
CA THR A 351 11.73 10.02 11.22
C THR A 351 11.51 10.18 12.72
N VAL A 352 12.05 11.27 13.28
CA VAL A 352 11.80 11.69 14.66
C VAL A 352 11.54 13.19 14.70
N SER A 353 10.56 13.63 15.50
CA SER A 353 10.29 15.04 15.73
C SER A 353 10.86 15.46 17.10
N PRO A 354 11.64 16.56 17.19
CA PRO A 354 12.02 17.12 18.48
C PRO A 354 10.79 17.54 19.29
N GLN A 355 10.87 17.49 20.62
CA GLN A 355 9.82 18.04 21.49
C GLN A 355 9.75 19.57 21.40
N SER A 356 10.87 20.23 21.07
CA SER A 356 10.90 21.67 20.84
C SER A 356 10.19 22.01 19.53
N ARG A 357 9.16 22.86 19.59
CA ARG A 357 8.43 23.35 18.41
C ARG A 357 9.26 24.19 17.45
N SER A 358 10.46 24.61 17.86
CA SER A 358 11.37 25.41 17.02
C SER A 358 12.10 24.58 15.97
N ASP A 359 12.30 23.30 16.24
CA ASP A 359 13.25 22.47 15.51
C ASP A 359 12.52 21.56 14.52
N PRO A 360 12.97 21.46 13.26
CA PRO A 360 12.31 20.63 12.27
C PRO A 360 12.50 19.14 12.58
N PRO A 361 11.61 18.27 12.05
CA PRO A 361 11.80 16.82 12.11
C PRO A 361 13.14 16.39 11.52
N ARG A 362 13.78 15.40 12.15
CA ARG A 362 15.04 14.80 11.69
C ARG A 362 14.78 13.47 11.00
N LEU A 363 15.42 13.29 9.86
CA LEU A 363 15.51 12.00 9.17
C LEU A 363 16.84 11.34 9.56
N LEU A 364 16.75 10.26 10.33
CA LEU A 364 17.89 9.50 10.82
C LEU A 364 18.20 8.36 9.85
N ASN A 365 19.44 8.31 9.36
CA ASN A 365 19.97 7.24 8.53
C ASN A 365 21.50 7.15 8.67
N TYR A 366 22.13 6.24 7.91
CA TYR A 366 23.58 6.04 7.96
C TYR A 366 24.39 7.28 7.51
N LEU A 367 23.81 8.21 6.73
CA LEU A 367 24.49 9.45 6.32
C LEU A 367 24.33 10.56 7.36
N THR A 368 23.13 10.75 7.91
CA THR A 368 22.81 11.86 8.81
C THR A 368 23.09 11.54 10.27
N SER A 369 23.06 10.27 10.65
CA SER A 369 23.18 9.82 12.04
C SER A 369 23.80 8.40 12.13
N PRO A 370 25.02 8.20 11.57
CA PRO A 370 25.66 6.88 11.46
C PRO A 370 25.81 6.14 12.79
N HIS A 371 26.10 6.86 13.87
CA HIS A 371 26.46 6.31 15.17
C HIS A 371 25.26 6.14 16.12
N VAL A 372 24.05 6.53 15.70
CA VAL A 372 22.85 6.38 16.52
C VAL A 372 22.40 4.91 16.54
N LEU A 373 22.07 4.40 17.72
CA LEU A 373 21.52 3.07 17.92
C LEU A 373 20.09 3.00 17.38
N ILE A 374 19.85 2.04 16.49
CA ILE A 374 18.58 1.94 15.74
C ILE A 374 17.39 1.71 16.68
N TRP A 375 17.55 0.88 17.72
CA TRP A 375 16.48 0.64 18.70
C TRP A 375 16.05 1.93 19.40
N SER A 376 16.98 2.85 19.67
CA SER A 376 16.67 4.13 20.34
C SER A 376 15.94 5.08 19.40
N ALA A 377 16.30 5.08 18.11
CA ALA A 377 15.60 5.83 17.07
C ALA A 377 14.17 5.31 16.86
N ALA A 378 13.98 3.99 16.79
CA ALA A 378 12.66 3.37 16.67
C ALA A 378 11.78 3.64 17.91
N LEU A 379 12.37 3.61 19.12
CA LEU A 379 11.68 3.95 20.36
C LEU A 379 11.24 5.43 20.36
N ALA A 380 12.13 6.35 20.00
CA ALA A 380 11.82 7.77 19.88
C ALA A 380 10.73 8.05 18.84
N SER A 381 10.82 7.39 17.66
CA SER A 381 9.82 7.49 16.60
C SER A 381 8.46 6.90 17.01
N SER A 382 8.43 5.92 17.91
CA SER A 382 7.19 5.32 18.43
C SER A 382 6.63 6.05 19.66
N SER A 383 7.26 7.14 20.09
CA SER A 383 6.89 7.87 21.31
C SER A 383 5.76 8.86 21.04
N LEU A 384 4.51 8.35 20.96
CA LEU A 384 3.32 9.15 20.71
C LEU A 384 3.01 10.13 21.87
N PRO A 385 2.85 11.44 21.60
CA PRO A 385 2.52 12.43 22.63
C PRO A 385 1.26 12.06 23.42
N GLY A 386 1.41 11.89 24.75
CA GLY A 386 0.32 11.53 25.66
C GLY A 386 0.09 10.02 25.82
N VAL A 387 0.70 9.18 24.99
CA VAL A 387 0.66 7.70 25.08
C VAL A 387 2.03 7.12 25.46
N PHE A 388 3.14 7.75 25.12
CA PHE A 388 4.48 7.37 25.56
C PHE A 388 5.30 8.61 25.93
N GLU A 389 6.24 8.47 26.86
CA GLU A 389 7.14 9.59 27.20
C GLU A 389 8.13 9.83 26.05
N ALA A 390 8.42 11.11 25.78
CA ALA A 390 9.41 11.48 24.78
C ALA A 390 10.79 10.91 25.15
N ASN A 391 11.46 10.29 24.18
CA ASN A 391 12.69 9.54 24.41
C ASN A 391 13.91 10.25 23.83
N ARG A 392 15.08 9.85 24.29
CA ARG A 392 16.37 10.39 23.85
C ARG A 392 17.04 9.42 22.89
N LEU A 393 17.73 9.96 21.90
CA LEU A 393 18.56 9.14 21.01
C LEU A 393 19.82 8.69 21.74
N MET A 394 20.23 7.45 21.50
CA MET A 394 21.44 6.85 22.03
C MET A 394 22.47 6.72 20.90
N VAL A 395 23.71 7.06 21.21
CA VAL A 395 24.85 7.01 20.31
C VAL A 395 25.84 6.01 20.88
N LYS A 396 26.43 5.21 19.98
CA LYS A 396 27.53 4.31 20.30
C LYS A 396 28.83 4.98 19.90
N ASP A 397 29.71 5.24 20.87
CA ASP A 397 31.04 5.78 20.59
C ASP A 397 31.97 4.70 20.02
N ALA A 398 33.13 5.11 19.51
CA ALA A 398 34.13 4.21 18.92
C ALA A 398 34.61 3.11 19.88
N ASP A 399 34.62 3.40 21.18
CA ASP A 399 34.99 2.46 22.25
C ASP A 399 33.87 1.46 22.57
N GLY A 400 32.74 1.53 21.87
CA GLY A 400 31.55 0.70 22.11
C GLY A 400 30.70 1.15 23.29
N THR A 401 31.04 2.28 23.93
CA THR A 401 30.26 2.84 25.03
C THR A 401 28.99 3.50 24.51
N GLU A 402 27.87 3.24 25.17
CA GLU A 402 26.59 3.89 24.87
C GLU A 402 26.45 5.20 25.66
N ARG A 403 26.10 6.29 24.97
CA ARG A 403 25.76 7.56 25.60
C ARG A 403 24.57 8.20 24.91
N TYR A 404 23.90 9.12 25.61
CA TYR A 404 22.86 9.91 24.99
C TYR A 404 23.43 10.91 23.98
N GLU A 405 22.72 11.08 22.87
CA GLU A 405 23.00 12.16 21.93
C GLU A 405 22.86 13.50 22.67
N THR A 406 23.89 14.33 22.52
CA THR A 406 23.94 15.68 23.08
C THR A 406 24.22 16.62 21.92
N THR A 407 23.24 17.43 21.57
CA THR A 407 23.37 18.44 20.52
C THR A 407 23.50 19.79 21.22
N SER A 408 24.59 20.52 20.96
CA SER A 408 24.83 21.85 21.56
C SER A 408 24.84 21.88 23.10
N GLY A 409 25.30 20.80 23.74
CA GLY A 409 25.39 20.70 25.20
C GLY A 409 24.06 20.46 25.92
N SER A 410 22.94 20.37 25.20
CA SER A 410 21.63 20.03 25.77
C SER A 410 21.17 18.64 25.31
N THR A 411 20.39 18.03 26.19
CA THR A 411 19.71 16.78 25.90
C THR A 411 18.40 17.09 25.19
N MET A 412 18.28 16.68 23.93
CA MET A 412 17.03 16.75 23.18
C MET A 412 16.15 15.54 23.49
N HIS A 413 14.86 15.78 23.68
CA HIS A 413 13.84 14.74 23.72
C HIS A 413 13.12 14.72 22.38
N PHE A 414 12.86 13.52 21.87
CA PHE A 414 12.21 13.26 20.60
C PHE A 414 10.90 12.51 20.81
N GLN A 415 9.96 12.77 19.92
CA GLN A 415 8.62 12.18 19.89
C GLN A 415 8.29 11.70 18.47
N ASP A 416 7.14 11.04 18.35
CA ASP A 416 6.67 10.48 17.09
C ASP A 416 6.57 11.53 15.98
N GLY A 417 7.29 11.28 14.87
CA GLY A 417 7.33 12.16 13.71
C GLY A 417 6.09 12.07 12.81
N SER A 418 5.24 11.06 13.02
CA SER A 418 4.03 10.85 12.21
C SER A 418 2.98 11.96 12.33
N MET A 419 3.03 12.75 13.40
CA MET A 419 2.11 13.86 13.62
C MET A 419 2.44 15.10 12.78
N GLU A 420 3.69 15.29 12.36
CA GLU A 420 4.15 16.46 11.59
C GLU A 420 4.49 16.10 10.13
N ALA A 421 5.07 14.92 9.89
CA ALA A 421 5.36 14.40 8.55
C ALA A 421 5.49 12.86 8.60
N ASP A 422 4.40 12.13 8.33
CA ASP A 422 4.35 10.66 8.41
C ASP A 422 5.40 9.95 7.57
N LEU A 423 5.66 10.42 6.34
CA LEU A 423 6.67 9.84 5.45
C LEU A 423 7.42 10.96 4.69
N PRO A 424 8.75 11.13 4.88
CA PRO A 424 9.52 12.23 4.32
C PRO A 424 9.94 11.92 2.87
N MET A 425 8.97 11.70 1.99
CA MET A 425 9.22 11.25 0.61
C MET A 425 10.17 12.19 -0.14
N GLN A 426 10.02 13.51 -0.01
CA GLN A 426 10.88 14.48 -0.68
C GLN A 426 12.34 14.37 -0.25
N GLN A 427 12.61 14.33 1.06
CA GLN A 427 13.99 14.19 1.56
C GLN A 427 14.61 12.87 1.11
N LEU A 428 13.84 11.79 1.08
CA LEU A 428 14.28 10.49 0.57
C LEU A 428 14.58 10.54 -0.94
N SER A 429 13.74 11.22 -1.72
CA SER A 429 13.99 11.45 -3.15
C SER A 429 15.30 12.19 -3.38
N GLU A 430 15.55 13.26 -2.63
CA GLU A 430 16.76 14.09 -2.76
C GLU A 430 18.03 13.36 -2.31
N MET A 431 17.99 12.68 -1.16
CA MET A 431 19.17 12.02 -0.60
C MET A 431 19.56 10.73 -1.34
N PHE A 432 18.57 9.95 -1.79
CA PHE A 432 18.80 8.61 -2.32
C PHE A 432 18.32 8.43 -3.75
N ASN A 433 17.96 9.49 -4.47
CA ASN A 433 17.47 9.43 -5.85
C ASN A 433 16.30 8.44 -6.00
N ILE A 434 15.33 8.54 -5.09
CA ILE A 434 14.11 7.74 -5.10
C ILE A 434 13.04 8.46 -5.91
N ASN A 435 12.37 7.74 -6.79
CA ASN A 435 11.26 8.26 -7.60
C ASN A 435 10.08 7.27 -7.68
N HIS A 436 10.08 6.21 -6.87
CA HIS A 436 8.94 5.30 -6.68
C HIS A 436 8.90 4.82 -5.23
N PHE A 437 7.70 4.83 -4.66
CA PHE A 437 7.47 4.49 -3.28
C PHE A 437 6.42 3.39 -3.20
N ILE A 438 6.77 2.29 -2.54
CA ILE A 438 5.80 1.29 -2.10
C ILE A 438 5.44 1.70 -0.68
N VAL A 439 4.21 2.16 -0.49
CA VAL A 439 3.74 2.67 0.80
C VAL A 439 2.78 1.67 1.43
N SER A 440 3.12 1.18 2.61
CA SER A 440 2.20 0.45 3.48
C SER A 440 1.66 1.42 4.51
N GLN A 441 0.38 1.78 4.38
CA GLN A 441 -0.29 2.74 5.24
C GLN A 441 -1.32 2.01 6.12
N ALA A 442 -1.09 2.05 7.44
CA ALA A 442 -1.96 1.40 8.43
C ALA A 442 -2.78 2.43 9.24
N ASN A 443 -2.70 3.72 8.89
CA ASN A 443 -3.37 4.79 9.59
C ASN A 443 -4.91 4.71 9.44
N PRO A 444 -5.70 4.78 10.53
CA PRO A 444 -7.17 4.64 10.49
C PRO A 444 -7.88 5.63 9.56
N HIS A 445 -7.32 6.83 9.36
CA HIS A 445 -7.89 7.83 8.45
C HIS A 445 -7.83 7.43 6.97
N ALA A 446 -6.98 6.47 6.59
CA ALA A 446 -6.91 5.99 5.21
C ALA A 446 -8.14 5.16 4.81
N VAL A 447 -8.88 4.59 5.78
CA VAL A 447 -10.06 3.74 5.53
C VAL A 447 -11.33 4.58 5.31
N MET A 448 -11.30 5.89 5.60
CA MET A 448 -12.44 6.79 5.44
C MET A 448 -12.67 7.26 3.98
N PHE A 449 -11.88 6.79 3.01
CA PHE A 449 -11.92 7.25 1.61
C PHE A 449 -12.11 6.11 0.62
#